data_AF-A0A943RB67-F1
#
_entry.id   AF-A0A943RB67-F1
#
_cell.length_a   1.000
_cell.length_b   1.000
_cell.length_c   1.000
_cell.angle_alpha   90.00
_cell.angle_beta   90.00
_cell.angle_gamma   90.00
#
_symmetry.space_group_name_H-M   'P 1'
#
loop_
_entity.id
_entity.type
_entity.pdbx_description
1 polymer ?
#
loop_
_entity_poly.entity_id
_entity_poly.type
_entity_poly.pdbx_seq_one_letter_code
_entity_poly.pdbx_strand_id
1 'polypeptide(L)'
;MSRNRIRLNICGAEFALTSDDSESYIHAIAEEVEAGITELVEKNPHISITTAGIISALNYCDAKHKAEDAADNLRSQIKDYLEDSSHARTEAEEARREVERLKKEMQTLRARLSEQTEQMAKAAREPQKAIDVEPAVQQKPSKAVPRQQGYARTAREHIPGERAQTVVEDPEGFMSFFEKKDDER
;
A
#
# COMPACT_ATOMS: atom_id res chain seq x y z
N MET A 1 7.73 6.03 45.62
CA MET A 1 8.36 4.78 45.14
C MET A 1 9.35 4.33 46.20
N SER A 2 9.57 3.03 46.35
CA SER A 2 10.51 2.47 47.33
C SER A 2 11.91 2.46 46.72
N ARG A 3 12.79 3.35 47.21
CA ARG A 3 14.18 3.39 46.78
C ARG A 3 14.93 2.16 47.27
N ASN A 4 15.38 1.34 46.33
CA ASN A 4 16.16 0.14 46.58
C ASN A 4 17.63 0.54 46.74
N ARG A 5 18.27 0.13 47.84
CA ARG A 5 19.69 0.38 48.10
C ARG A 5 20.50 -0.87 47.77
N ILE A 6 21.06 -0.89 46.57
CA ILE A 6 21.72 -2.04 45.95
C ILE A 6 23.23 -1.90 46.14
N ARG A 7 23.93 -3.00 46.41
CA ARG A 7 25.40 -3.05 46.40
C ARG A 7 25.88 -3.76 45.14
N LEU A 8 26.81 -3.15 44.44
CA LEU A 8 27.43 -3.62 43.21
C LEU A 8 28.93 -3.78 43.42
N ASN A 9 29.57 -4.65 42.64
CA ASN A 9 31.02 -4.78 42.59
C ASN A 9 31.42 -4.80 41.11
N ILE A 10 32.16 -3.80 40.65
CA ILE A 10 32.54 -3.57 39.25
C ILE A 10 34.06 -3.35 39.24
N CYS A 11 34.81 -4.16 38.48
CA CYS A 11 36.26 -4.15 38.37
C CYS A 11 37.01 -4.22 39.72
N GLY A 12 36.40 -4.87 40.72
CA GLY A 12 36.93 -4.96 42.09
C GLY A 12 36.68 -3.72 42.96
N ALA A 13 35.85 -2.77 42.53
CA ALA A 13 35.38 -1.65 43.32
C ALA A 13 33.91 -1.84 43.74
N GLU A 14 33.66 -1.75 45.05
CA GLU A 14 32.30 -1.81 45.60
C GLU A 14 31.58 -0.46 45.52
N PHE A 15 30.35 -0.47 45.01
CA PHE A 15 29.48 0.70 44.88
C PHE A 15 28.14 0.47 45.57
N ALA A 16 27.59 1.51 46.21
CA ALA A 16 26.25 1.48 46.80
C ALA A 16 25.33 2.41 46.00
N LEU A 17 24.54 1.84 45.09
CA LEU A 17 23.56 2.59 44.30
C LEU A 17 22.22 2.68 45.04
N THR A 18 21.49 3.77 44.83
CA THR A 18 20.09 3.90 45.26
C THR A 18 19.26 4.21 44.02
N SER A 19 18.47 3.26 43.53
CA SER A 19 17.54 3.46 42.41
C SER A 19 16.11 3.08 42.79
N ASP A 20 15.15 3.55 42.00
CA ASP A 20 13.74 3.11 42.06
C ASP A 20 13.49 1.86 41.20
N ASP A 21 14.48 1.42 40.40
CA ASP A 21 14.43 0.20 39.56
C ASP A 21 14.58 -1.11 40.35
N SER A 22 14.34 -2.24 39.66
CA SER A 22 14.58 -3.57 40.21
C SER A 22 16.08 -3.88 40.36
N GLU A 23 16.42 -4.59 41.42
CA GLU A 23 17.81 -5.00 41.70
C GLU A 23 18.40 -5.83 40.55
N SER A 24 17.62 -6.72 39.93
CA SER A 24 18.06 -7.54 38.79
C SER A 24 18.42 -6.70 37.55
N TYR A 25 17.71 -5.60 37.29
CA TYR A 25 18.01 -4.71 36.16
C TYR A 25 19.32 -3.94 36.38
N ILE A 26 19.52 -3.44 37.59
CA ILE A 26 20.74 -2.74 37.97
C ILE A 26 21.97 -3.67 37.95
N HIS A 27 21.85 -4.92 38.41
CA HIS A 27 22.93 -5.92 38.27
C HIS A 27 23.22 -6.25 36.81
N ALA A 28 22.21 -6.37 35.95
CA ALA A 28 22.41 -6.61 34.51
C ALA A 28 23.17 -5.46 33.81
N ILE A 29 22.86 -4.20 34.14
CA ILE A 29 23.63 -3.04 33.66
C ILE A 29 25.08 -3.08 34.19
N ALA A 30 25.26 -3.44 35.46
CA ALA A 30 26.60 -3.54 36.05
C ALA A 30 27.45 -4.63 35.36
N GLU A 31 26.85 -5.78 35.03
CA GLU A 31 27.48 -6.87 34.28
C GLU A 31 27.81 -6.44 32.84
N GLU A 32 26.92 -5.70 32.17
CA GLU A 32 27.17 -5.15 30.83
C GLU A 32 28.37 -4.18 30.81
N VAL A 33 28.43 -3.27 31.78
CA VAL A 33 29.55 -2.32 31.95
C VAL A 33 30.85 -3.05 32.30
N GLU A 34 30.79 -4.06 33.18
CA GLU A 34 31.95 -4.90 33.52
C GLU A 34 32.50 -5.62 32.28
N ALA A 35 31.62 -6.19 31.45
CA ALA A 35 31.99 -6.87 30.22
C ALA A 35 32.65 -5.90 29.22
N GLY A 36 32.08 -4.71 29.03
CA GLY A 36 32.66 -3.68 28.14
C GLY A 36 34.03 -3.17 28.59
N ILE A 37 34.25 -3.01 29.90
CA ILE A 37 35.57 -2.62 30.45
C ILE A 37 36.56 -3.79 30.31
N THR A 38 36.15 -5.01 30.64
CA THR A 38 36.98 -6.22 30.53
C THR A 38 37.43 -6.46 29.10
N GLU A 39 36.52 -6.42 28.13
CA GLU A 39 36.82 -6.60 26.70
C GLU A 39 37.86 -5.58 26.20
N LEU A 40 37.77 -4.32 26.68
CA LEU A 40 38.69 -3.26 26.29
C LEU A 40 40.09 -3.43 26.90
N VAL A 41 40.18 -3.92 28.14
CA VAL A 41 41.45 -4.26 28.81
C VAL A 41 42.09 -5.49 28.17
N GLU A 42 41.30 -6.52 27.83
CA GLU A 42 41.77 -7.71 27.10
C GLU A 42 42.33 -7.36 25.72
N LYS A 43 41.65 -6.49 24.96
CA LYS A 43 42.11 -6.00 23.66
C LYS A 43 43.38 -5.16 23.75
N ASN A 44 43.59 -4.43 24.85
CA ASN A 44 44.70 -3.49 25.01
C ASN A 44 45.32 -3.55 26.43
N PRO A 45 46.26 -4.47 26.70
CA PRO A 45 46.85 -4.69 28.03
C PRO A 45 47.74 -3.54 28.55
N HIS A 46 47.89 -2.45 27.78
CA HIS A 46 48.59 -1.22 28.19
C HIS A 46 47.65 -0.15 28.74
N ILE A 47 46.33 -0.37 28.74
CA ILE A 47 45.32 0.59 29.20
C ILE A 47 44.94 0.27 30.66
N SER A 48 44.87 1.30 31.50
CA SER A 48 44.40 1.15 32.89
C SER A 48 42.88 0.94 32.95
N ILE A 49 42.39 0.22 33.97
CA ILE A 49 40.95 0.03 34.21
C ILE A 49 40.18 1.36 34.22
N THR A 50 40.77 2.42 34.80
CA THR A 50 40.15 3.76 34.83
C THR A 50 40.02 4.37 33.43
N THR A 51 41.06 4.26 32.60
CA THR A 51 41.01 4.72 31.20
C THR A 51 40.03 3.88 30.38
N ALA A 52 40.00 2.56 30.60
CA ALA A 52 39.05 1.67 29.95
C ALA A 52 37.60 2.01 30.33
N GLY A 53 37.32 2.28 31.61
CA GLY A 53 36.02 2.78 32.08
C GLY A 53 35.60 4.10 31.44
N ILE A 54 36.53 5.05 31.24
CA ILE A 54 36.25 6.31 30.53
C ILE A 54 35.89 6.05 29.07
N ILE A 55 36.63 5.18 28.37
CA ILE A 55 36.35 4.84 26.97
C ILE A 55 35.01 4.09 26.85
N SER A 56 34.72 3.14 27.73
CA SER A 56 33.44 2.44 27.77
C SER A 56 32.28 3.42 28.01
N ALA A 57 32.40 4.35 28.96
CA ALA A 57 31.40 5.39 29.20
C ALA A 57 31.17 6.31 27.98
N LEU A 58 32.24 6.65 27.24
CA LEU A 58 32.13 7.40 25.97
C LEU A 58 31.38 6.60 24.91
N ASN A 59 31.70 5.30 24.76
CA ASN A 59 31.03 4.40 23.81
C ASN A 59 29.54 4.24 24.12
N TYR A 60 29.16 4.05 25.40
CA TYR A 60 27.76 3.97 25.82
C TYR A 60 27.03 5.30 25.60
N CYS A 61 27.68 6.45 25.80
CA CYS A 61 27.11 7.76 25.54
C CYS A 61 26.82 7.99 24.05
N ASP A 62 27.78 7.66 23.18
CA ASP A 62 27.64 7.72 21.72
C ASP A 62 26.54 6.75 21.22
N ALA A 63 26.53 5.50 21.70
CA ALA A 63 25.48 4.53 21.38
C ALA A 63 24.09 5.00 21.81
N LYS A 64 23.98 5.59 23.01
CA LYS A 64 22.74 6.18 23.55
C LYS A 64 22.24 7.33 22.68
N HIS A 65 23.11 8.25 22.27
CA HIS A 65 22.73 9.34 21.38
C HIS A 65 22.31 8.85 19.99
N LYS A 66 23.05 7.90 19.39
CA LYS A 66 22.66 7.28 18.11
C LYS A 66 21.32 6.55 18.18
N ALA A 67 21.02 5.91 19.32
CA ALA A 67 19.72 5.27 19.55
C ALA A 67 18.58 6.28 19.72
N GLU A 68 18.83 7.43 20.36
CA GLU A 68 17.89 8.55 20.43
C GLU A 68 17.60 9.14 19.05
N ASP A 69 18.65 9.46 18.27
CA ASP A 69 18.53 9.98 16.90
C ASP A 69 17.78 9.00 15.98
N ALA A 70 18.08 7.70 16.08
CA ALA A 70 17.38 6.66 15.33
C ALA A 70 15.90 6.55 15.73
N ALA A 71 15.59 6.66 17.03
CA ALA A 71 14.21 6.65 17.52
C ALA A 71 13.42 7.90 17.06
N ASP A 72 14.05 9.08 17.02
CA ASP A 72 13.42 10.31 16.53
C ASP A 72 13.24 10.32 15.01
N ASN A 73 14.18 9.76 14.25
CA ASN A 73 14.01 9.49 12.83
C ASN A 73 12.81 8.56 12.56
N LEU A 74 12.69 7.45 13.31
CA LEU A 74 11.53 6.54 13.20
C LEU A 74 10.22 7.24 13.60
N ARG A 75 10.22 8.12 14.61
CA ARG A 75 9.05 8.94 14.98
C ARG A 75 8.64 9.90 13.87
N SER A 76 9.60 10.54 13.19
CA SER A 76 9.30 11.38 12.02
C SER A 76 8.66 10.57 10.91
N GLN A 77 9.28 9.45 10.51
CA GLN A 77 8.74 8.59 9.45
C GLN A 77 7.32 8.10 9.76
N ILE A 78 7.03 7.69 11.01
CA ILE A 78 5.67 7.29 11.43
C ILE A 78 4.68 8.45 11.29
N LYS A 79 5.09 9.68 11.66
CA LYS A 79 4.26 10.87 11.51
C LYS A 79 4.02 11.19 10.04
N ASP A 80 5.06 11.17 9.22
CA ASP A 80 5.00 11.51 7.79
C ASP A 80 4.12 10.50 7.04
N TYR A 81 4.27 9.19 7.30
CA TYR A 81 3.39 8.14 6.76
C TYR A 81 1.92 8.28 7.22
N LEU A 82 1.68 8.77 8.44
CA LEU A 82 0.32 9.01 8.95
C LEU A 82 -0.32 10.23 8.27
N GLU A 83 0.45 11.30 8.04
CA GLU A 83 0.03 12.48 7.30
C GLU A 83 -0.27 12.12 5.84
N ASP A 84 0.62 11.41 5.14
CA ASP A 84 0.42 10.91 3.77
C ASP A 84 -0.83 10.00 3.68
N SER A 85 -1.02 9.09 4.63
CA SER A 85 -2.20 8.22 4.68
C SER A 85 -3.51 9.01 4.87
N SER A 86 -3.47 10.09 5.65
CA SER A 86 -4.60 10.99 5.86
C SER A 86 -4.90 11.84 4.61
N HIS A 87 -3.86 12.33 3.94
CA HIS A 87 -3.97 13.04 2.66
C HIS A 87 -4.56 12.13 1.57
N ALA A 88 -3.98 10.96 1.33
CA ALA A 88 -4.48 9.99 0.35
C ALA A 88 -5.92 9.56 0.62
N ARG A 89 -6.31 9.42 1.89
CA ARG A 89 -7.72 9.16 2.26
C ARG A 89 -8.63 10.34 1.90
N THR A 90 -8.21 11.57 2.18
CA THR A 90 -8.99 12.78 1.90
C THR A 90 -9.19 12.93 0.39
N GLU A 91 -8.13 12.79 -0.41
CA GLU A 91 -8.19 12.78 -1.88
C GLU A 91 -9.11 11.67 -2.42
N ALA A 92 -9.05 10.47 -1.84
CA ALA A 92 -9.94 9.37 -2.21
C ALA A 92 -11.42 9.65 -1.85
N GLU A 93 -11.70 10.34 -0.73
CA GLU A 93 -13.05 10.78 -0.36
C GLU A 93 -13.56 11.89 -1.30
N GLU A 94 -12.69 12.84 -1.71
CA GLU A 94 -13.02 13.88 -2.70
C GLU A 94 -13.29 13.30 -4.09
N ALA A 95 -12.42 12.42 -4.58
CA ALA A 95 -12.60 11.71 -5.84
C ALA A 95 -13.90 10.89 -5.86
N ARG A 96 -14.27 10.24 -4.74
CA ARG A 96 -15.56 9.55 -4.61
C ARG A 96 -16.75 10.49 -4.71
N ARG A 97 -16.72 11.65 -4.03
CA ARG A 97 -17.78 12.67 -4.10
C ARG A 97 -17.95 13.20 -5.54
N GLU A 98 -16.84 13.44 -6.23
CA GLU A 98 -16.86 13.90 -7.62
C GLU A 98 -17.41 12.83 -8.58
N VAL A 99 -17.01 11.57 -8.42
CA VAL A 99 -17.59 10.44 -9.16
C VAL A 99 -19.09 10.32 -8.92
N GLU A 100 -19.58 10.55 -7.70
CA GLU A 100 -21.02 10.58 -7.42
C GLU A 100 -21.75 11.78 -8.06
N ARG A 101 -21.13 12.96 -8.06
CA ARG A 101 -21.67 14.16 -8.74
C ARG A 101 -21.82 13.90 -10.25
N LEU A 102 -20.75 13.45 -10.89
CA LEU A 102 -20.72 13.14 -12.32
C LEU A 102 -21.68 12.00 -12.69
N LYS A 103 -21.86 10.99 -11.82
CA LYS A 103 -22.88 9.94 -12.01
C LYS A 103 -24.31 10.50 -12.00
N LYS A 104 -24.63 11.41 -11.07
CA LYS A 104 -25.95 12.08 -11.03
C LYS A 104 -26.18 12.95 -12.27
N GLU A 105 -25.16 13.68 -12.71
CA GLU A 105 -25.22 14.48 -13.95
C GLU A 105 -25.44 13.58 -15.18
N MET A 106 -24.69 12.49 -15.31
CA MET A 106 -24.91 11.48 -16.37
C MET A 106 -26.32 10.88 -16.34
N GLN A 107 -26.88 10.58 -15.16
CA GLN A 107 -28.25 10.08 -15.04
C GLN A 107 -29.28 11.13 -15.49
N THR A 108 -29.17 12.37 -15.04
CA THR A 108 -30.10 13.45 -15.45
C THR A 108 -30.01 13.78 -16.94
N LEU A 109 -28.81 13.78 -17.52
CA LEU A 109 -28.62 13.97 -18.96
C LEU A 109 -29.20 12.81 -19.77
N ARG A 110 -29.01 11.56 -19.33
CA ARG A 110 -29.63 10.39 -19.97
C ARG A 110 -31.15 10.44 -19.92
N ALA A 111 -31.73 10.84 -18.78
CA ALA A 111 -33.17 11.00 -18.62
C ALA A 111 -33.74 12.06 -19.58
N ARG A 112 -33.10 13.24 -19.66
CA ARG A 112 -33.46 14.30 -20.62
C ARG A 112 -33.35 13.84 -22.07
N LEU A 113 -32.32 13.06 -22.41
CA LEU A 113 -32.18 12.51 -23.76
C LEU A 113 -33.29 11.49 -24.08
N SER A 114 -33.68 10.61 -23.15
CA SER A 114 -34.83 9.72 -23.35
C SER A 114 -36.15 10.48 -23.48
N GLU A 115 -36.37 11.52 -22.66
CA GLU A 115 -37.55 12.38 -22.77
C GLU A 115 -37.60 13.09 -24.14
N GLN A 116 -36.46 13.60 -24.64
CA GLN A 116 -36.36 14.21 -25.97
C GLN A 116 -36.62 13.19 -27.09
N THR A 117 -36.05 11.98 -27.03
CA THR A 117 -36.32 10.97 -28.07
C THR A 117 -37.76 10.48 -28.05
N GLU A 118 -38.39 10.37 -26.86
CA GLU A 118 -39.81 10.09 -26.74
C GLU A 118 -40.69 11.21 -27.30
N GLN A 119 -40.33 12.48 -27.05
CA GLN A 119 -41.05 13.63 -27.61
C GLN A 119 -40.93 13.67 -29.13
N MET A 120 -39.73 13.42 -29.68
CA MET A 120 -39.52 13.30 -31.13
C MET A 120 -40.31 12.12 -31.72
N ALA A 121 -40.36 10.97 -31.04
CA ALA A 121 -41.14 9.82 -31.48
C ALA A 121 -42.66 10.06 -31.43
N LYS A 122 -43.14 10.83 -30.44
CA LYS A 122 -44.55 11.24 -30.34
C LYS A 122 -44.91 12.24 -31.45
N ALA A 123 -44.07 13.26 -31.68
CA ALA A 123 -44.23 14.21 -32.79
C ALA A 123 -44.19 13.53 -34.17
N ALA A 124 -43.34 12.52 -34.36
CA ALA A 124 -43.29 11.73 -35.59
C ALA A 124 -44.51 10.80 -35.79
N ARG A 125 -45.31 10.56 -34.75
CA ARG A 125 -46.49 9.66 -34.80
C ARG A 125 -47.81 10.37 -35.13
N GLU A 126 -47.87 11.69 -35.02
CA GLU A 126 -49.10 12.45 -35.27
C GLU A 126 -49.54 12.68 -36.75
N PRO A 127 -48.78 12.36 -37.82
CA PRO A 127 -49.28 12.47 -39.19
C PRO A 127 -49.89 11.16 -39.76
N GLN A 128 -50.07 10.09 -38.96
CA GLN A 128 -50.57 8.79 -39.44
C GLN A 128 -51.79 8.29 -38.65
N LYS A 129 -52.93 8.96 -38.86
CA LYS A 129 -54.26 8.46 -38.45
C LYS A 129 -55.36 8.73 -39.49
N ALA A 130 -55.01 8.47 -40.75
CA ALA A 130 -55.95 8.34 -41.86
C ALA A 130 -55.37 7.35 -42.88
N ILE A 131 -56.26 6.64 -43.60
CA ILE A 131 -56.06 5.56 -44.58
C ILE A 131 -56.18 4.16 -43.96
N ASP A 132 -57.42 3.70 -43.85
CA ASP A 132 -57.81 2.29 -43.95
C ASP A 132 -58.49 2.07 -45.32
N VAL A 133 -58.31 0.87 -45.91
CA VAL A 133 -59.31 0.01 -46.59
C VAL A 133 -58.60 -1.01 -47.51
N GLU A 134 -58.85 -2.29 -47.24
CA GLU A 134 -58.45 -3.53 -47.97
C GLU A 134 -59.67 -4.07 -48.79
N PRO A 135 -59.69 -5.28 -49.42
CA PRO A 135 -58.60 -6.19 -49.87
C PRO A 135 -58.78 -6.77 -51.31
N ALA A 136 -57.75 -7.47 -51.82
CA ALA A 136 -57.85 -8.39 -52.98
C ALA A 136 -56.80 -9.53 -52.90
N VAL A 137 -57.13 -10.76 -53.34
CA VAL A 137 -56.37 -12.00 -53.00
C VAL A 137 -56.41 -13.09 -54.11
N GLN A 138 -55.40 -13.98 -54.15
CA GLN A 138 -55.13 -15.17 -55.03
C GLN A 138 -54.06 -14.94 -56.15
N GLN A 139 -53.35 -15.94 -56.73
CA GLN A 139 -53.33 -17.42 -56.49
C GLN A 139 -51.89 -18.05 -56.56
N LYS A 140 -51.74 -19.32 -57.01
CA LYS A 140 -50.54 -20.22 -56.95
C LYS A 140 -50.57 -21.25 -58.14
N PRO A 141 -49.72 -22.33 -58.31
CA PRO A 141 -48.69 -22.93 -57.41
C PRO A 141 -47.43 -23.65 -58.01
N SER A 142 -46.56 -24.15 -57.10
CA SER A 142 -45.57 -25.29 -57.20
C SER A 142 -44.21 -25.02 -57.90
N LYS A 143 -43.06 -25.68 -57.58
CA LYS A 143 -42.72 -26.97 -56.89
C LYS A 143 -41.47 -26.79 -55.98
N ALA A 144 -41.41 -27.35 -54.75
CA ALA A 144 -40.78 -28.62 -54.31
C ALA A 144 -39.24 -28.63 -54.09
N VAL A 145 -38.77 -29.28 -53.01
CA VAL A 145 -37.37 -29.36 -52.50
C VAL A 145 -36.92 -30.84 -52.42
N PRO A 146 -35.62 -31.18 -52.49
CA PRO A 146 -34.99 -31.79 -51.29
C PRO A 146 -33.48 -31.52 -51.05
N ARG A 147 -33.16 -31.16 -49.79
CA ARG A 147 -32.00 -31.48 -48.88
C ARG A 147 -30.54 -31.77 -49.35
N GLN A 148 -29.62 -31.24 -48.51
CA GLN A 148 -28.26 -31.74 -48.11
C GLN A 148 -27.13 -31.65 -49.18
N GLN A 149 -25.83 -31.42 -48.91
CA GLN A 149 -24.91 -31.22 -47.73
C GLN A 149 -24.13 -29.87 -47.93
N GLY A 150 -23.22 -29.33 -47.10
CA GLY A 150 -22.57 -29.66 -45.82
C GLY A 150 -21.19 -28.93 -45.71
N TYR A 151 -20.74 -28.55 -44.50
CA TYR A 151 -19.43 -27.92 -44.14
C TYR A 151 -19.08 -26.57 -44.84
N ALA A 152 -18.48 -25.54 -44.24
CA ALA A 152 -17.43 -25.45 -43.22
C ALA A 152 -17.39 -24.02 -42.58
N ARG A 153 -16.50 -23.80 -41.60
CA ARG A 153 -16.28 -22.50 -40.93
C ARG A 153 -15.27 -21.61 -41.67
N THR A 154 -15.61 -20.34 -41.90
CA THR A 154 -14.75 -19.13 -41.98
C THR A 154 -15.69 -17.91 -42.05
N ALA A 155 -15.35 -16.68 -41.67
CA ALA A 155 -14.35 -16.17 -40.73
C ALA A 155 -14.98 -14.95 -40.04
N ARG A 156 -14.72 -14.70 -38.75
CA ARG A 156 -15.19 -13.48 -38.07
C ARG A 156 -14.07 -12.46 -38.13
N GLU A 157 -14.28 -11.40 -38.90
CA GLU A 157 -13.30 -10.32 -39.04
C GLU A 157 -13.10 -9.53 -37.73
N HIS A 158 -11.94 -8.91 -37.64
CA HIS A 158 -11.35 -8.35 -36.45
C HIS A 158 -11.93 -6.96 -36.15
N ILE A 159 -12.38 -6.72 -34.92
CA ILE A 159 -12.52 -5.37 -34.36
C ILE A 159 -11.43 -5.22 -33.29
N PRO A 160 -10.49 -4.27 -33.41
CA PRO A 160 -9.43 -4.06 -32.43
C PRO A 160 -9.92 -3.16 -31.29
N GLY A 161 -9.54 -3.45 -30.04
CA GLY A 161 -9.70 -2.47 -28.96
C GLY A 161 -10.17 -2.94 -27.58
N GLU A 162 -10.16 -4.24 -27.25
CA GLU A 162 -10.36 -4.69 -25.86
C GLU A 162 -9.43 -5.88 -25.56
N ARG A 163 -8.40 -5.66 -24.73
CA ARG A 163 -7.69 -6.74 -24.04
C ARG A 163 -8.03 -6.67 -22.56
N ALA A 164 -8.74 -7.69 -22.09
CA ALA A 164 -8.91 -7.97 -20.69
C ALA A 164 -7.55 -8.17 -19.99
N GLN A 165 -7.51 -7.88 -18.70
CA GLN A 165 -6.35 -8.16 -17.85
C GLN A 165 -6.12 -9.67 -17.75
N THR A 166 -4.92 -10.10 -18.10
CA THR A 166 -4.26 -11.26 -17.49
C THR A 166 -2.86 -10.82 -17.10
N VAL A 167 -2.74 -10.21 -15.92
CA VAL A 167 -1.43 -10.01 -15.30
C VAL A 167 -0.97 -11.38 -14.85
N VAL A 168 0.02 -11.94 -15.53
CA VAL A 168 0.83 -13.03 -14.99
C VAL A 168 1.84 -12.33 -14.08
N GLU A 169 1.72 -12.58 -12.77
CA GLU A 169 2.63 -12.02 -11.78
C GLU A 169 3.93 -12.84 -11.80
N ASP A 170 4.97 -12.31 -12.46
CA ASP A 170 6.36 -12.78 -12.29
C ASP A 170 6.91 -12.15 -10.99
N PRO A 171 7.09 -12.91 -9.88
CA PRO A 171 7.42 -12.31 -8.58
C PRO A 171 8.87 -11.78 -8.49
N GLU A 172 9.74 -12.19 -9.42
CA GLU A 172 11.19 -11.99 -9.34
C GLU A 172 11.67 -10.68 -9.98
N GLY A 173 10.85 -10.04 -10.82
CA GLY A 173 11.21 -8.79 -11.49
C GLY A 173 11.29 -7.58 -10.55
N PHE A 174 10.44 -7.53 -9.53
CA PHE A 174 10.26 -6.34 -8.68
C PHE A 174 11.42 -6.08 -7.71
N MET A 175 12.10 -7.13 -7.22
CA MET A 175 13.24 -6.97 -6.30
C MET A 175 14.52 -6.47 -7.00
N SER A 176 14.68 -6.77 -8.29
CA SER A 176 15.88 -6.37 -9.07
C SER A 176 16.09 -4.87 -9.26
N PHE A 177 15.07 -4.04 -8.96
CA PHE A 177 15.17 -2.58 -9.02
C PHE A 177 15.77 -1.96 -7.75
N PHE A 178 15.67 -2.65 -6.60
CA PHE A 178 16.24 -2.18 -5.33
C PHE A 178 17.69 -2.63 -5.13
N GLU A 179 18.09 -3.80 -5.63
CA GLU A 179 19.47 -4.30 -5.51
C GLU A 179 20.50 -3.52 -6.35
N LYS A 180 20.07 -2.89 -7.46
CA LYS A 180 20.99 -2.33 -8.45
C LYS A 180 21.46 -0.90 -8.17
N LYS A 181 21.27 -0.39 -6.95
CA LYS A 181 21.63 1.00 -6.57
C LYS A 181 22.71 1.12 -5.49
N ASP A 182 23.14 0.00 -4.90
CA ASP A 182 24.20 -0.01 -3.88
C ASP A 182 25.59 -0.41 -4.41
N ASP A 183 25.72 -0.68 -5.72
CA ASP A 183 26.92 -1.27 -6.34
C ASP A 183 27.68 -0.29 -7.27
N GLU A 184 27.74 0.99 -6.90
CA GLU A 184 28.70 1.97 -7.47
C GLU A 184 29.45 2.74 -6.35
N ARG A 185 30.63 2.22 -5.99
CA ARG A 185 31.72 2.92 -5.28
C ARG A 185 33.08 2.51 -5.83
#